data_AF-A0A3A0BI83-F1
#
_entry.id   AF-A0A3A0BI83-F1
#
_cell.length_a   1.000
_cell.length_b   1.000
_cell.length_c   1.000
_cell.angle_alpha   90.00
_cell.angle_beta   90.00
_cell.angle_gamma   90.00
#
_symmetry.space_group_name_H-M   'P 1'
#
loop_
_entity.id
_entity.type
_entity.pdbx_description
1 polymer ?
#
loop_
_entity_poly.entity_id
_entity_poly.type
_entity_poly.pdbx_seq_one_letter_code
_entity_poly.pdbx_strand_id
1 'polypeptide(L)'
;MKITKLETFLVKPRWLFLKMHTDEGLVGLGEPILEGRARTVATAVAELEPYLIGKDPTRVVHHWQAMYKHAFYRGGPLLTSALSGV
;
A
#
# COMPACT_ATOMS: atom_id res chain seq x y z
N MET A 1 -13.20 -12.26 4.03
CA MET A 1 -11.86 -11.70 4.22
C MET A 1 -11.91 -10.19 4.18
N LYS A 2 -11.37 -9.53 5.20
CA LYS A 2 -11.25 -8.07 5.31
C LYS A 2 -9.83 -7.69 5.70
N ILE A 3 -9.32 -6.60 5.14
CA ILE A 3 -8.03 -6.03 5.53
C ILE A 3 -8.14 -5.42 6.94
N THR A 4 -7.18 -5.72 7.81
CA THR A 4 -7.18 -5.30 9.21
C THR A 4 -6.03 -4.38 9.59
N LYS A 5 -4.92 -4.43 8.85
CA LYS A 5 -3.73 -3.60 9.12
C LYS A 5 -2.78 -3.60 7.92
N LEU A 6 -2.16 -2.46 7.65
CA LEU A 6 -0.97 -2.36 6.80
C LEU A 6 0.25 -2.04 7.67
N GLU A 7 1.37 -2.72 7.44
CA GLU A 7 2.60 -2.49 8.19
C GLU A 7 3.79 -2.39 7.24
N THR A 8 4.53 -1.27 7.31
CA THR A 8 5.70 -1.05 6.47
C THR A 8 7.00 -1.24 7.24
N PHE A 9 7.99 -1.85 6.59
CA PHE A 9 9.31 -2.17 7.17
C PHE A 9 10.41 -1.58 6.33
N LEU A 10 11.13 -0.61 6.88
CA LEU A 10 12.37 -0.10 6.28
C LEU A 10 13.49 -1.11 6.55
N VAL A 11 14.00 -1.72 5.48
CA VAL A 11 15.05 -2.73 5.55
C VAL A 11 16.30 -2.19 4.87
N LYS A 12 17.43 -2.24 5.57
CA LYS A 12 18.72 -1.85 5.01
C LYS A 12 19.07 -2.77 3.81
N PRO A 13 19.71 -2.25 2.76
CA PRO A 13 20.23 -0.89 2.63
C PRO A 13 19.19 0.14 2.14
N ARG A 14 18.16 -0.27 1.39
CA ARG A 14 17.25 0.65 0.69
C ARG A 14 15.86 0.06 0.36
N TRP A 15 15.42 -0.94 1.10
CA TRP A 15 14.14 -1.60 0.84
C TRP A 15 13.03 -1.06 1.73
N LEU A 16 11.81 -1.15 1.22
CA LEU A 16 10.59 -0.92 1.97
C LEU A 16 9.64 -2.08 1.67
N PHE A 17 9.41 -2.94 2.65
CA PHE A 17 8.40 -3.99 2.55
C PHE A 17 7.08 -3.55 3.15
N LEU A 18 5.99 -4.11 2.65
CA LEU A 18 4.64 -4.00 3.17
C LEU A 18 4.14 -5.39 3.58
N LYS A 19 3.54 -5.49 4.77
CA LYS A 19 2.65 -6.57 5.16
C LYS A 19 1.22 -6.07 5.23
N MET A 20 0.30 -6.78 4.58
CA MET A 20 -1.13 -6.53 4.65
C MET A 20 -1.81 -7.69 5.38
N HIS A 21 -2.44 -7.39 6.52
CA HIS A 21 -3.08 -8.38 7.36
C HIS A 21 -4.58 -8.49 7.07
N THR A 22 -5.14 -9.67 7.28
CA THR A 22 -6.58 -9.92 7.13
C THR A 22 -7.21 -10.49 8.39
N ASP A 23 -8.53 -10.41 8.50
CA ASP A 23 -9.32 -10.99 9.60
C ASP A 23 -9.33 -12.53 9.62
N GLU A 24 -8.90 -13.17 8.53
CA GLU A 24 -8.75 -14.62 8.41
C GLU A 24 -7.32 -15.11 8.71
N GLY A 25 -6.42 -14.22 9.14
CA GLY A 25 -5.03 -14.57 9.47
C GLY A 25 -4.09 -14.70 8.26
N LEU A 26 -4.58 -14.45 7.04
CA LEU A 26 -3.74 -14.39 5.84
C LEU A 26 -2.96 -13.07 5.79
N VAL A 27 -1.74 -13.13 5.26
CA VAL A 27 -0.85 -11.98 5.09
C VAL A 27 -0.41 -11.86 3.64
N GLY A 28 -0.66 -10.70 3.02
CA GLY A 28 -0.09 -10.29 1.74
C GLY A 28 1.24 -9.57 1.93
N LEU A 29 2.18 -9.77 1.00
CA LEU A 29 3.47 -9.09 0.99
C LEU A 29 3.60 -8.21 -0.25
N GLY A 30 4.17 -7.03 -0.08
CA GLY A 30 4.49 -6.12 -1.17
C GLY A 30 5.79 -5.36 -0.95
N GLU A 31 6.29 -4.71 -2.00
CA GLU A 31 7.52 -3.92 -1.96
C GLU A 31 7.29 -2.52 -2.58
N PRO A 32 6.62 -1.60 -1.85
CA PRO A 32 6.41 -0.25 -2.34
C PRO A 32 7.70 0.57 -2.17
N ILE A 33 8.55 0.66 -3.19
CA ILE A 33 9.79 1.45 -3.11
C ILE A 33 9.89 2.53 -4.18
N LEU A 34 10.34 3.70 -3.76
CA LEU A 34 10.94 4.73 -4.60
C LEU A 34 12.30 5.03 -3.99
N GLU A 35 13.36 4.71 -4.73
CA GLU A 35 14.73 4.83 -4.22
C GLU A 35 15.03 6.28 -3.80
N GLY A 36 15.67 6.43 -2.63
CA GLY A 36 15.92 7.73 -2.00
C GLY A 36 14.70 8.40 -1.34
N ARG A 37 13.50 7.83 -1.47
CA ARG A 37 12.23 8.37 -0.92
C ARG A 37 11.43 7.35 -0.10
N ALA A 38 12.08 6.32 0.43
CA ALA A 38 11.42 5.22 1.15
C ALA A 38 10.48 5.71 2.28
N ARG A 39 10.91 6.68 3.10
CA ARG A 39 10.05 7.23 4.17
C ARG A 39 8.79 7.91 3.62
N THR A 40 8.93 8.65 2.52
CA THR A 40 7.79 9.32 1.87
C THR A 40 6.83 8.29 1.27
N VAL A 41 7.34 7.19 0.70
CA VAL A 41 6.49 6.09 0.22
C VAL A 41 5.79 5.38 1.38
N ALA A 42 6.47 5.16 2.50
CA ALA A 42 5.85 4.59 3.70
C ALA A 42 4.68 5.46 4.20
N THR A 43 4.85 6.79 4.21
CA THR A 43 3.76 7.73 4.51
C THR A 43 2.62 7.62 3.50
N ALA A 44 2.92 7.55 2.20
CA ALA A 44 1.89 7.38 1.17
C ALA A 44 1.09 6.08 1.34
N VAL A 45 1.74 4.97 1.74
CA VAL A 45 1.04 3.72 2.07
C VAL A 45 0.14 3.89 3.30
N ALA A 46 0.61 4.59 4.34
CA ALA A 46 -0.20 4.89 5.52
C ALA A 46 -1.40 5.79 5.21
N GLU A 47 -1.30 6.69 4.23
CA GLU A 47 -2.43 7.50 3.76
C GLU A 47 -3.47 6.68 2.99
N LEU A 48 -3.07 5.56 2.36
CA LEU A 48 -3.98 4.61 1.71
C LEU A 48 -4.67 3.66 2.70
N GLU A 49 -4.06 3.41 3.86
CA GLU A 49 -4.57 2.45 4.84
C GLU A 49 -6.03 2.72 5.26
N PRO A 50 -6.46 3.95 5.63
CA PRO A 50 -7.85 4.21 6.03
C PRO A 50 -8.89 3.82 4.98
N TYR A 51 -8.56 3.88 3.69
CA TYR A 51 -9.44 3.43 2.62
C TYR A 51 -9.56 1.90 2.56
N LEU A 52 -8.47 1.19 2.83
CA LEU A 52 -8.35 -0.27 2.69
C LEU A 52 -8.89 -1.02 3.90
N ILE A 53 -8.79 -0.47 5.11
CA ILE A 53 -9.28 -1.11 6.34
C ILE A 53 -10.77 -1.50 6.20
N GLY A 54 -11.07 -2.76 6.52
CA GLY A 54 -12.41 -3.34 6.43
C GLY A 54 -12.87 -3.71 5.01
N LYS A 55 -12.06 -3.47 3.97
CA LYS A 55 -12.36 -3.87 2.58
C LYS A 55 -11.96 -5.31 2.29
N ASP A 56 -12.64 -5.91 1.32
CA ASP A 56 -12.35 -7.24 0.79
C ASP A 56 -11.14 -7.19 -0.18
N PRO A 57 -9.98 -7.75 0.18
CA PRO A 57 -8.77 -7.62 -0.62
C PRO A 57 -8.84 -8.37 -1.96
N THR A 58 -9.83 -9.23 -2.19
CA THR A 58 -9.99 -9.93 -3.49
C THR A 58 -10.41 -9.00 -4.62
N ARG A 59 -10.91 -7.80 -4.29
CA ARG A 59 -11.36 -6.79 -5.25
C ARG A 59 -10.20 -5.92 -5.77
N VAL A 60 -9.08 -6.54 -6.15
CA VAL A 60 -7.81 -5.90 -6.49
C VAL A 60 -7.97 -4.74 -7.48
N VAL A 61 -8.62 -4.98 -8.64
CA VAL A 61 -8.81 -3.95 -9.68
C VAL A 61 -9.67 -2.79 -9.16
N HIS A 62 -10.69 -3.07 -8.35
CA HIS A 62 -11.53 -2.03 -7.77
C HIS A 62 -10.74 -1.13 -6.82
N HIS A 63 -9.94 -1.73 -5.94
CA HIS A 63 -9.09 -0.98 -5.01
C HIS A 63 -8.04 -0.15 -5.74
N TRP A 64 -7.37 -0.74 -6.73
CA TRP A 64 -6.40 -0.02 -7.55
C TRP A 64 -7.02 1.21 -8.23
N GLN A 65 -8.19 1.04 -8.86
CA GLN A 65 -8.89 2.13 -9.54
C GLN A 65 -9.33 3.22 -8.56
N ALA A 66 -9.85 2.83 -7.39
CA ALA A 66 -10.26 3.77 -6.36
C ALA A 66 -9.07 4.59 -5.87
N MET A 67 -7.96 3.95 -5.47
CA MET A 67 -6.80 4.66 -4.95
C MET A 67 -6.14 5.55 -6.03
N TYR A 68 -6.05 5.08 -7.28
CA TYR A 68 -5.43 5.85 -8.36
C TYR A 68 -6.27 7.04 -8.83
N LYS A 69 -7.60 6.89 -8.92
CA LYS A 69 -8.49 7.94 -9.46
C LYS A 69 -9.07 8.87 -8.39
N HIS A 70 -9.19 8.43 -7.15
CA HIS A 70 -9.82 9.21 -6.08
C HIS A 70 -8.90 10.28 -5.49
N ALA A 71 -7.58 10.16 -5.68
CA ALA A 71 -6.59 11.15 -5.24
C ALA A 71 -6.65 12.52 -5.97
N PHE A 72 -7.65 12.73 -6.85
CA PHE A 72 -7.81 13.88 -7.76
C PHE A 72 -6.63 14.03 -8.75
N TYR A 73 -5.45 14.38 -8.27
CA TYR A 73 -4.20 14.30 -9.01
C TYR A 73 -3.69 12.86 -9.04
N ARG A 74 -3.17 12.44 -10.19
CA ARG A 74 -2.94 11.01 -10.47
C ARG A 74 -1.47 10.68 -10.60
N GLY A 75 -1.07 9.63 -9.89
CA GLY A 75 0.20 8.95 -10.11
C GLY A 75 1.42 9.77 -9.75
N GLY A 76 2.41 9.77 -10.65
CA GLY A 76 3.77 10.18 -10.33
C GLY A 76 4.52 9.08 -9.56
N PRO A 77 5.86 9.14 -9.53
CA PRO A 77 6.70 8.04 -9.04
C PRO A 77 6.39 7.67 -7.58
N LEU A 78 6.02 8.64 -6.75
CA LEU A 78 5.69 8.39 -5.36
C LEU A 78 4.40 7.57 -5.18
N LEU A 79 3.29 8.06 -5.73
CA LEU A 79 1.99 7.42 -5.55
C LEU A 79 1.93 6.07 -6.28
N THR A 80 2.53 5.96 -7.48
CA THR A 80 2.55 4.69 -8.20
C THR A 80 3.43 3.64 -7.51
N SER A 81 4.53 4.05 -6.83
CA SER A 81 5.31 3.12 -6.00
C SER A 81 4.51 2.62 -4.80
N ALA A 82 3.76 3.49 -4.12
CA ALA A 82 2.88 3.06 -3.02
C ALA A 82 1.80 2.09 -3.53
N LEU A 83 1.11 2.45 -4.61
CA LEU A 83 0.07 1.63 -5.25
C LEU A 83 0.58 0.29 -5.78
N SER A 84 1.86 0.19 -6.15
CA SER A 84 2.43 -1.05 -6.68
C SER A 84 2.72 -2.08 -5.59
N GLY A 85 3.01 -1.64 -4.37
CA GLY A 85 3.23 -2.53 -3.25
C GLY A 85 1.95 -2.94 -2.52
N VAL A 86 0.90 -2.13 -2.61
CA VAL A 86 -0.45 -2.41 -2.11
C VAL A 86 -1.19 -3.33 -3.07
#